data_AF-A0A9E4EC82-F1
#
_entry.id   AF-A0A9E4EC82-F1
#
_cell.length_a   1.000
_cell.length_b   1.000
_cell.length_c   1.000
_cell.angle_alpha   90.00
_cell.angle_beta   90.00
_cell.angle_gamma   90.00
#
_symmetry.space_group_name_H-M   'P 1'
#
loop_
_entity.id
_entity.type
_entity.pdbx_description
1 polymer ?
#
loop_
_entity_poly.entity_id
_entity_poly.type
_entity_poly.pdbx_seq_one_letter_code
_entity_poly.pdbx_strand_id
1 'polypeptide(L)'
;MNPEDKNYPLNEETRNRYGVAAYPAVLFVSSDGGLIQKASGFLTPEQFSPIMQDALAKEEVFSKKLDELKKKPDDAKLNAQVALTYLERNQLDKGVSFSEKAFAHDPKNRTKLIPDLHNQLGLAYGALVEAAMLANTEEAETHFEKAVSHFKTVIDTYPKSKAHEPAQYYLGVTYAIKGNFEDAIAVLEKLSRHAKDENIRQNAEVMLERVKDLASSN
;
A
#
# COMPACT_ATOMS: atom_id res chain seq x y z
N MET A 1 1.27 -14.11 -20.61
CA MET A 1 2.41 -14.79 -19.97
C MET A 1 3.53 -14.83 -21.00
N ASN A 2 4.72 -14.29 -20.69
CA ASN A 2 5.84 -14.38 -21.63
C ASN A 2 6.24 -15.87 -21.73
N PRO A 3 6.23 -16.49 -22.93
CA PRO A 3 6.54 -17.91 -23.08
C PRO A 3 7.90 -18.31 -22.49
N GLU A 4 8.84 -17.35 -22.40
CA GLU A 4 10.17 -17.55 -21.86
C GLU A 4 10.20 -17.68 -20.33
N ASP A 5 9.21 -17.15 -19.60
CA ASP A 5 9.17 -17.21 -18.12
C ASP A 5 9.19 -18.66 -17.60
N LYS A 6 8.68 -19.62 -18.40
CA LYS A 6 8.69 -21.06 -18.07
C LYS A 6 10.10 -21.63 -17.89
N ASN A 7 11.10 -21.04 -18.52
CA ASN A 7 12.49 -21.50 -18.44
C ASN A 7 13.34 -20.64 -17.48
N TYR A 8 12.78 -19.57 -16.93
CA TYR A 8 13.47 -18.61 -16.06
C TYR A 8 12.59 -18.24 -14.86
N PRO A 9 12.49 -19.09 -13.83
CA PRO A 9 11.63 -18.85 -12.66
C PRO A 9 11.95 -17.53 -11.93
N LEU A 10 13.19 -17.04 -12.03
CA LEU A 10 13.58 -15.72 -11.50
C LEU A 10 12.83 -14.55 -12.18
N ASN A 11 12.40 -14.71 -13.44
CA ASN A 11 11.60 -13.69 -14.14
C ASN A 11 10.20 -13.59 -13.54
N GLU A 12 9.60 -14.73 -13.16
CA GLU A 12 8.30 -14.76 -12.50
C GLU A 12 8.37 -14.14 -11.11
N GLU A 13 9.40 -14.48 -10.33
CA GLU A 13 9.64 -13.87 -9.02
C GLU A 13 9.79 -12.34 -9.14
N THR A 14 10.62 -11.87 -10.07
CA THR A 14 10.85 -10.44 -10.32
C THR A 14 9.56 -9.75 -10.77
N ARG A 15 8.80 -10.36 -11.68
CA ARG A 15 7.53 -9.82 -12.18
C ARG A 15 6.52 -9.66 -11.04
N ASN A 16 6.40 -10.66 -10.18
CA ASN A 16 5.47 -10.64 -9.07
C ASN A 16 5.91 -9.63 -8.01
N ARG A 17 7.21 -9.61 -7.64
CA ARG A 17 7.79 -8.67 -6.66
C ARG A 17 7.54 -7.20 -7.01
N TYR A 18 7.65 -6.85 -8.29
CA TYR A 18 7.50 -5.46 -8.76
C TYR A 18 6.16 -5.18 -9.46
N GLY A 19 5.22 -6.12 -9.44
CA GLY A 19 3.89 -5.97 -10.05
C GLY A 19 3.94 -5.60 -11.53
N VAL A 20 4.80 -6.26 -12.32
CA VAL A 20 4.92 -6.01 -13.76
C VAL A 20 3.79 -6.73 -14.50
N ALA A 21 2.83 -5.95 -15.03
CA ALA A 21 1.65 -6.49 -15.70
C ALA A 21 1.66 -6.33 -17.24
N ALA A 22 2.59 -5.54 -17.78
CA ALA A 22 2.69 -5.25 -19.22
C ALA A 22 4.15 -5.07 -19.66
N TYR A 23 4.42 -5.33 -20.94
CA TYR A 23 5.74 -5.27 -21.55
C TYR A 23 5.77 -4.33 -22.78
N PRO A 24 6.89 -3.64 -23.07
CA PRO A 24 8.11 -3.58 -22.24
C PRO A 24 7.87 -2.82 -20.92
N ALA A 25 8.70 -3.09 -19.92
CA ALA A 25 8.70 -2.38 -18.64
C ALA A 25 10.12 -2.09 -18.19
N VAL A 26 10.36 -0.88 -17.69
CA VAL A 26 11.61 -0.46 -17.05
C VAL A 26 11.34 -0.16 -15.59
N LEU A 27 12.13 -0.77 -14.71
CA LEU A 27 12.03 -0.61 -13.26
C LEU A 27 13.18 0.28 -12.77
N PHE A 28 12.86 1.27 -11.96
CA PHE A 28 13.83 2.06 -11.21
C PHE A 28 13.83 1.54 -9.78
N VAL A 29 14.97 0.99 -9.35
CA VAL A 29 15.09 0.27 -8.09
C VAL A 29 16.23 0.85 -7.28
N SER A 30 16.04 1.04 -5.98
CA SER A 30 17.12 1.42 -5.07
C SER A 30 18.12 0.27 -4.90
N SER A 31 19.32 0.59 -4.39
CA SER A 31 20.40 -0.39 -4.19
C SER A 31 20.02 -1.56 -3.27
N ASP A 32 19.02 -1.36 -2.40
CA ASP A 32 18.46 -2.37 -1.49
C ASP A 32 17.20 -3.06 -2.04
N GLY A 33 16.89 -2.87 -3.33
CA GLY A 33 15.82 -3.56 -4.04
C GLY A 33 14.40 -3.01 -3.78
N GLY A 34 14.28 -1.76 -3.35
CA GLY A 34 12.99 -1.04 -3.23
C GLY A 34 12.56 -0.38 -4.54
N LEU A 35 11.28 -0.50 -4.89
CA LEU A 35 10.76 0.04 -6.15
C LEU A 35 10.56 1.56 -6.07
N ILE A 36 11.39 2.34 -6.77
CA ILE A 36 11.27 3.80 -6.80
C ILE A 36 10.14 4.21 -7.76
N GLN A 37 10.14 3.64 -8.97
CA GLN A 37 9.17 3.94 -10.01
C GLN A 37 9.21 2.86 -11.11
N LYS A 38 8.12 2.79 -11.88
CA LYS A 38 7.99 1.93 -13.06
C LYS A 38 7.61 2.77 -14.28
N ALA A 39 8.25 2.48 -15.41
CA ALA A 39 7.82 2.93 -16.73
C ALA A 39 7.29 1.71 -17.50
N SER A 40 6.07 1.79 -18.02
CA SER A 40 5.42 0.68 -18.73
C SER A 40 5.01 1.09 -20.13
N GLY A 41 5.16 0.17 -21.08
CA GLY A 41 4.89 0.39 -22.49
C GLY A 41 6.08 0.98 -23.25
N PHE A 42 5.89 1.14 -24.56
CA PHE A 42 6.88 1.74 -25.43
C PHE A 42 6.90 3.27 -25.22
N LEU A 43 8.09 3.83 -24.97
CA LEU A 43 8.30 5.25 -24.71
C LEU A 43 9.42 5.78 -25.61
N THR A 44 9.21 6.96 -26.20
CA THR A 44 10.30 7.67 -26.89
C THR A 44 11.31 8.23 -25.88
N PRO A 45 12.53 8.61 -26.32
CA PRO A 45 13.51 9.23 -25.44
C PRO A 45 12.97 10.47 -24.70
N GLU A 46 12.15 11.29 -25.37
CA GLU A 46 11.56 12.51 -24.81
C GLU A 46 10.52 12.20 -23.71
N GLN A 47 9.80 11.08 -23.84
CA GLN A 47 8.85 10.61 -22.83
C GLN A 47 9.55 9.90 -21.66
N PHE A 48 10.65 9.21 -21.95
CA PHE A 48 11.36 8.39 -20.96
C PHE A 48 12.33 9.21 -20.09
N SER A 49 13.00 10.21 -20.65
CA SER A 49 14.00 11.03 -19.94
C SER A 49 13.45 11.70 -18.66
N PRO A 50 12.26 12.32 -18.65
CA PRO A 50 11.68 12.88 -17.43
C PRO A 50 11.41 11.83 -16.34
N ILE A 51 11.05 10.61 -16.71
CA ILE A 51 10.81 9.52 -15.76
C ILE A 51 12.12 9.10 -15.08
N MET A 52 13.22 9.01 -15.84
CA MET A 52 14.54 8.73 -15.28
C MET A 52 14.98 9.83 -14.31
N GLN A 53 14.81 11.09 -14.70
CA GLN A 53 15.19 12.25 -13.88
C GLN A 53 14.37 12.30 -12.58
N ASP A 54 13.07 12.03 -12.65
CA ASP A 54 12.18 11.96 -11.48
C ASP A 54 12.60 10.82 -10.53
N ALA A 55 12.91 9.64 -11.05
CA ALA A 55 13.39 8.52 -10.24
C ALA A 55 14.72 8.85 -9.51
N LEU A 56 15.67 9.49 -10.22
CA LEU A 56 16.94 9.94 -9.61
C LEU A 56 16.70 10.99 -8.53
N ALA A 57 15.84 11.98 -8.80
CA ALA A 57 15.52 13.04 -7.83
C ALA A 57 14.84 12.47 -6.57
N LYS A 58 13.91 11.52 -6.72
CA LYS A 58 13.28 10.81 -5.59
C LYS A 58 14.30 10.06 -4.74
N GLU A 59 15.27 9.38 -5.37
CA GLU A 59 16.31 8.66 -4.65
C GLU A 59 17.27 9.60 -3.91
N GLU A 60 17.63 10.73 -4.51
CA GLU A 60 18.48 11.74 -3.86
C GLU A 60 17.77 12.33 -2.63
N VAL A 61 16.48 12.68 -2.76
CA VAL A 61 15.67 13.21 -1.64
C VAL A 61 15.57 12.18 -0.52
N PHE A 62 15.34 10.91 -0.85
CA PHE A 62 15.23 9.85 0.15
C PHE A 62 16.56 9.59 0.85
N SER A 63 17.67 9.56 0.11
CA SER A 63 19.01 9.40 0.66
C SER A 63 19.35 10.51 1.67
N LYS A 64 19.02 11.77 1.33
CA LYS A 64 19.20 12.91 2.25
C LYS A 64 18.37 12.75 3.54
N LYS A 65 17.13 12.26 3.47
CA LYS A 65 16.31 11.98 4.66
C LYS A 65 16.94 10.92 5.55
N LEU A 66 17.49 9.84 4.96
CA LEU A 66 18.18 8.80 5.72
C LEU A 66 19.43 9.36 6.42
N ASP A 67 20.20 10.21 5.75
CA ASP A 67 21.37 10.86 6.34
C ASP A 67 21.03 11.86 7.45
N GLU A 68 19.91 12.57 7.33
CA GLU A 68 19.41 13.42 8.41
C GLU A 68 18.93 12.57 9.60
N LEU A 69 18.21 11.48 9.34
CA LEU A 69 17.69 10.59 10.38
C LEU A 69 18.81 9.93 11.19
N LYS A 70 19.97 9.65 10.59
CA LYS A 70 21.17 9.19 11.34
C LYS A 70 21.57 10.17 12.44
N LYS A 71 21.35 11.47 12.24
CA LYS A 71 21.68 12.55 13.21
C LYS A 71 20.57 12.77 14.23
N LYS A 72 19.33 12.39 13.89
CA LYS A 72 18.13 12.58 14.72
C LYS A 72 17.29 11.30 14.71
N PRO A 73 17.78 10.20 15.31
CA PRO A 73 17.16 8.88 15.17
C PRO A 73 15.71 8.81 15.68
N ASP A 74 15.35 9.68 16.63
CA ASP A 74 14.04 9.71 17.28
C ASP A 74 13.12 10.81 16.72
N ASP A 75 13.51 11.49 15.64
CA ASP A 75 12.66 12.51 15.02
C ASP A 75 11.42 11.84 14.40
N ALA A 76 10.26 12.05 15.02
CA ALA A 76 9.04 11.36 14.64
C ALA A 76 8.59 11.70 13.21
N LYS A 77 8.82 12.93 12.74
CA LYS A 77 8.42 13.34 11.39
C LYS A 77 9.31 12.68 10.35
N LEU A 78 10.63 12.65 10.56
CA LEU A 78 11.56 11.98 9.66
C LEU A 78 11.32 10.48 9.64
N ASN A 79 11.12 9.83 10.79
CA ASN A 79 10.76 8.42 10.87
C ASN A 79 9.47 8.13 10.08
N ALA A 80 8.43 8.95 10.24
CA ALA A 80 7.17 8.78 9.50
C ALA A 80 7.37 8.93 7.99
N GLN A 81 8.12 9.95 7.54
CA GLN A 81 8.38 10.16 6.12
C GLN A 81 9.22 9.04 5.50
N VAL A 82 10.20 8.52 6.25
CA VAL A 82 11.03 7.40 5.81
C VAL A 82 10.22 6.11 5.74
N ALA A 83 9.39 5.85 6.75
CA ALA A 83 8.47 4.72 6.77
C ALA A 83 7.52 4.71 5.58
N LEU A 84 6.86 5.84 5.29
CA LEU A 84 5.98 5.97 4.13
C LEU A 84 6.70 5.64 2.82
N THR A 85 7.91 6.17 2.61
CA THR A 85 8.69 5.85 1.41
C THR A 85 9.08 4.37 1.34
N TYR A 86 9.42 3.72 2.47
CA TYR A 86 9.68 2.28 2.47
C TYR A 86 8.44 1.45 2.14
N LEU A 87 7.26 1.84 2.65
CA LEU A 87 5.99 1.17 2.34
C LEU A 87 5.63 1.34 0.86
N GLU A 88 5.77 2.54 0.29
CA GLU A 88 5.59 2.82 -1.14
C GLU A 88 6.54 2.00 -2.03
N ARG A 89 7.72 1.65 -1.52
CA ARG A 89 8.74 0.84 -2.19
C ARG A 89 8.55 -0.67 -2.03
N ASN A 90 7.41 -1.11 -1.47
CA ASN A 90 7.11 -2.50 -1.11
C ASN A 90 8.12 -3.12 -0.12
N GLN A 91 8.78 -2.30 0.71
CA GLN A 91 9.73 -2.75 1.72
C GLN A 91 9.06 -2.74 3.10
N LEU A 92 8.09 -3.65 3.28
CA LEU A 92 7.22 -3.70 4.46
C LEU A 92 8.00 -3.75 5.77
N ASP A 93 9.00 -4.63 5.90
CA ASP A 93 9.76 -4.78 7.16
C ASP A 93 10.43 -3.48 7.61
N LYS A 94 11.04 -2.75 6.66
CA LYS A 94 11.64 -1.44 6.94
C LYS A 94 10.55 -0.42 7.25
N GLY A 95 9.47 -0.42 6.46
CA GLY A 95 8.31 0.44 6.69
C GLY A 95 7.74 0.30 8.10
N VAL A 96 7.56 -0.94 8.58
CA VAL A 96 7.11 -1.24 9.95
C VAL A 96 8.10 -0.70 10.98
N SER A 97 9.39 -1.01 10.84
CA SER A 97 10.41 -0.59 11.82
C SER A 97 10.47 0.94 12.00
N PHE A 98 10.40 1.70 10.91
CA PHE A 98 10.38 3.17 10.99
C PHE A 98 9.01 3.71 11.44
N SER A 99 7.91 3.01 11.13
CA SER A 99 6.57 3.37 11.61
C SER A 99 6.48 3.26 13.14
N GLU A 100 7.02 2.19 13.72
CA GLU A 100 7.06 1.98 15.18
C GLU A 100 7.77 3.13 15.90
N LYS A 101 8.90 3.59 15.35
CA LYS A 101 9.60 4.78 15.87
C LYS A 101 8.75 6.04 15.76
N ALA A 102 8.08 6.24 14.63
CA ALA A 102 7.18 7.37 14.46
C ALA A 102 6.03 7.35 15.48
N PHE A 103 5.42 6.19 15.73
CA PHE A 103 4.35 6.03 16.72
C PHE A 103 4.84 6.28 18.15
N ALA A 104 6.03 5.77 18.50
CA ALA A 104 6.61 5.96 19.82
C ALA A 104 6.92 7.44 20.13
N HIS A 105 7.36 8.20 19.12
CA HIS A 105 7.78 9.59 19.29
C HIS A 105 6.71 10.63 18.86
N ASP A 106 5.57 10.20 18.32
CA ASP A 106 4.40 11.05 18.04
C ASP A 106 3.04 10.40 18.39
N PRO A 107 2.84 9.96 19.64
CA PRO A 107 1.60 9.28 20.05
C PRO A 107 0.35 10.17 19.97
N LYS A 108 0.53 11.48 19.88
CA LYS A 108 -0.56 12.47 19.76
C LYS A 108 -0.77 12.95 18.33
N ASN A 109 -0.10 12.35 17.34
CA ASN A 109 -0.21 12.69 15.92
C ASN A 109 -0.03 14.20 15.64
N ARG A 110 0.96 14.84 16.28
CA ARG A 110 1.33 16.24 16.05
C ARG A 110 1.86 16.47 14.64
N THR A 111 2.53 15.47 14.07
CA THR A 111 3.03 15.50 12.69
C THR A 111 1.92 15.44 11.65
N LYS A 112 0.74 14.93 12.03
CA LYS A 112 -0.41 14.61 11.17
C LYS A 112 -0.15 13.46 10.18
N LEU A 113 0.95 12.73 10.31
CA LEU A 113 1.34 11.64 9.41
C LEU A 113 0.94 10.25 9.93
N ILE A 114 0.55 10.12 11.19
CA ILE A 114 0.17 8.83 11.79
C ILE A 114 -1.01 8.15 11.07
N PRO A 115 -2.09 8.87 10.65
CA PRO A 115 -3.19 8.24 9.92
C PRO A 115 -2.74 7.71 8.55
N ASP A 116 -1.84 8.43 7.88
CA ASP A 116 -1.30 8.01 6.59
C ASP A 116 -0.43 6.75 6.75
N LEU A 117 0.38 6.66 7.82
CA LEU A 117 1.15 5.46 8.14
C LEU A 117 0.26 4.25 8.41
N HIS A 118 -0.77 4.39 9.25
CA HIS A 118 -1.72 3.30 9.48
C HIS A 118 -2.40 2.90 8.18
N ASN A 119 -2.85 3.84 7.35
CA ASN A 119 -3.47 3.50 6.07
C ASN A 119 -2.51 2.73 5.15
N GLN A 120 -1.24 3.15 5.03
CA GLN A 120 -0.25 2.45 4.19
C GLN A 120 0.14 1.08 4.75
N LEU A 121 0.25 0.92 6.06
CA LEU A 121 0.46 -0.39 6.68
C LEU A 121 -0.73 -1.32 6.45
N GLY A 122 -1.95 -0.79 6.59
CA GLY A 122 -3.18 -1.52 6.30
C GLY A 122 -3.21 -2.03 4.86
N LEU A 123 -2.84 -1.16 3.90
CA LEU A 123 -2.72 -1.52 2.49
C LEU A 123 -1.65 -2.59 2.25
N ALA A 124 -0.47 -2.43 2.83
CA ALA A 124 0.63 -3.35 2.64
C ALA A 124 0.30 -4.75 3.19
N TYR A 125 -0.29 -4.85 4.38
CA TYR A 125 -0.76 -6.13 4.91
C TYR A 125 -1.96 -6.69 4.14
N GLY A 126 -2.91 -5.85 3.74
CA GLY A 126 -4.07 -6.26 2.94
C GLY A 126 -3.67 -6.90 1.60
N ALA A 127 -2.62 -6.37 0.95
CA ALA A 127 -2.07 -6.94 -0.28
C ALA A 127 -1.43 -8.33 -0.08
N LEU A 128 -0.99 -8.67 1.13
CA LEU A 128 -0.43 -9.99 1.45
C LEU A 128 -1.51 -11.03 1.75
N VAL A 129 -2.75 -10.62 2.06
CA VAL A 129 -3.83 -11.54 2.45
C VAL A 129 -4.12 -12.56 1.34
N GLU A 130 -4.42 -12.09 0.13
CA GLU A 130 -4.80 -12.98 -0.99
C GLU A 130 -3.69 -13.98 -1.33
N ALA A 131 -2.44 -13.51 -1.40
CA ALA A 131 -1.28 -14.36 -1.66
C ALA A 131 -1.08 -15.40 -0.54
N ALA A 132 -1.23 -14.99 0.72
CA ALA A 132 -1.09 -15.89 1.86
C ALA A 132 -2.24 -16.91 1.93
N MET A 133 -3.47 -16.56 1.53
CA MET A 133 -4.60 -17.50 1.54
C MET A 133 -4.35 -18.75 0.69
N LEU A 134 -3.55 -18.63 -0.37
CA LEU A 134 -3.18 -19.75 -1.25
C LEU A 134 -2.04 -20.60 -0.71
N ALA A 135 -1.22 -20.06 0.19
CA ALA A 135 0.02 -20.68 0.66
C ALA A 135 -0.06 -21.16 2.12
N ASN A 136 -0.53 -20.31 3.02
CA ASN A 136 -0.60 -20.54 4.46
C ASN A 136 -1.74 -19.74 5.10
N THR A 137 -2.78 -20.45 5.54
CA THR A 137 -3.97 -19.83 6.13
C THR A 137 -3.68 -19.06 7.42
N GLU A 138 -2.77 -19.54 8.27
CA GLU A 138 -2.41 -18.85 9.53
C GLU A 138 -1.74 -17.50 9.26
N GLU A 139 -0.86 -17.46 8.25
CA GLU A 139 -0.23 -16.23 7.81
C GLU A 139 -1.26 -15.27 7.18
N ALA A 140 -2.22 -15.80 6.42
CA ALA A 140 -3.31 -15.01 5.86
C ALA A 140 -4.18 -14.37 6.94
N GLU A 141 -4.53 -15.11 8.00
CA GLU A 141 -5.25 -14.55 9.16
C GLU A 141 -4.41 -13.45 9.84
N THR A 142 -3.11 -13.69 10.04
CA THR A 142 -2.23 -12.70 10.67
C THR A 142 -2.15 -11.39 9.86
N HIS A 143 -1.98 -11.48 8.55
CA HIS A 143 -1.96 -10.30 7.67
C HIS A 143 -3.31 -9.60 7.63
N PHE A 144 -4.40 -10.37 7.61
CA PHE A 144 -5.76 -9.84 7.64
C PHE A 144 -6.04 -9.07 8.93
N GLU A 145 -5.71 -9.64 10.09
CA GLU A 145 -5.89 -8.99 11.40
C GLU A 145 -5.08 -7.69 11.50
N LYS A 146 -3.82 -7.70 11.03
CA LYS A 146 -3.00 -6.49 10.98
C LYS A 146 -3.60 -5.42 10.08
N ALA A 147 -4.03 -5.79 8.87
CA ALA A 147 -4.65 -4.87 7.93
C ALA A 147 -5.90 -4.21 8.52
N VAL A 148 -6.82 -5.03 9.05
CA VAL A 148 -8.06 -4.57 9.70
C VAL A 148 -7.75 -3.65 10.88
N SER A 149 -6.78 -4.02 11.73
CA SER A 149 -6.39 -3.22 12.91
C SER A 149 -5.88 -1.83 12.52
N HIS A 150 -5.02 -1.76 11.51
CA HIS A 150 -4.52 -0.48 11.01
C HIS A 150 -5.63 0.39 10.42
N PHE A 151 -6.53 -0.16 9.58
CA PHE A 151 -7.64 0.62 9.05
C PHE A 151 -8.63 1.08 10.12
N LYS A 152 -9.00 0.21 11.07
CA LYS A 152 -9.86 0.57 12.22
C LYS A 152 -9.23 1.69 13.04
N THR A 153 -7.92 1.67 13.26
CA THR A 153 -7.22 2.76 13.96
C THR A 153 -7.45 4.11 13.28
N VAL A 154 -7.36 4.17 11.94
CA VAL A 154 -7.66 5.41 11.19
C VAL A 154 -9.12 5.83 11.33
N ILE A 155 -10.03 4.87 11.20
CA ILE A 155 -11.47 5.11 11.25
C ILE A 155 -11.90 5.65 12.62
N ASP A 156 -11.43 5.02 13.69
CA ASP A 156 -11.90 5.29 15.05
C ASP A 156 -11.15 6.46 15.70
N THR A 157 -9.84 6.58 15.45
CA THR A 157 -8.98 7.57 16.13
C THR A 157 -8.81 8.85 15.31
N TYR A 158 -8.88 8.75 13.98
CA TYR A 158 -8.58 9.87 13.08
C TYR A 158 -9.72 10.19 12.09
N PRO A 159 -10.97 10.39 12.55
CA PRO A 159 -12.14 10.56 11.69
C PRO A 159 -12.14 11.83 10.81
N LYS A 160 -11.23 12.78 11.11
CA LYS A 160 -11.06 14.03 10.35
C LYS A 160 -9.84 14.01 9.42
N SER A 161 -9.08 12.91 9.42
CA SER A 161 -7.91 12.78 8.55
C SER A 161 -8.32 12.53 7.10
N LYS A 162 -7.45 12.88 6.15
CA LYS A 162 -7.66 12.55 4.73
C LYS A 162 -7.66 11.04 4.47
N ALA A 163 -7.02 10.28 5.34
CA ALA A 163 -6.99 8.82 5.29
C ALA A 163 -8.30 8.16 5.76
N HIS A 164 -9.26 8.91 6.34
CA HIS A 164 -10.46 8.33 6.93
C HIS A 164 -11.35 7.58 5.94
N GLU A 165 -11.71 8.20 4.82
CA GLU A 165 -12.53 7.57 3.78
C GLU A 165 -11.74 6.48 3.01
N PRO A 166 -10.45 6.69 2.64
CA PRO A 166 -9.62 5.61 2.10
C PRO A 166 -9.54 4.38 3.00
N ALA A 167 -9.34 4.56 4.31
CA ALA A 167 -9.26 3.44 5.25
C ALA A 167 -10.57 2.65 5.33
N GLN A 168 -11.73 3.31 5.25
CA GLN A 168 -13.03 2.62 5.17
C GLN A 168 -13.15 1.80 3.88
N TYR A 169 -12.78 2.40 2.75
CA TYR A 169 -12.81 1.72 1.47
C TYR A 169 -11.95 0.46 1.51
N TYR A 170 -10.68 0.60 1.89
CA TYR A 170 -9.74 -0.52 1.92
C TYR A 170 -10.03 -1.54 3.01
N LEU A 171 -10.67 -1.15 4.11
CA LEU A 171 -11.22 -2.10 5.08
C LEU A 171 -12.30 -2.98 4.42
N GLY A 172 -13.24 -2.37 3.68
CA GLY A 172 -14.25 -3.11 2.92
C GLY A 172 -13.65 -4.05 1.88
N VAL A 173 -12.63 -3.58 1.13
CA VAL A 173 -11.87 -4.42 0.19
C VAL A 173 -11.19 -5.59 0.89
N THR A 174 -10.56 -5.34 2.04
CA THR A 174 -9.85 -6.38 2.80
C THR A 174 -10.80 -7.45 3.34
N TYR A 175 -11.97 -7.04 3.85
CA TYR A 175 -13.03 -7.99 4.22
C TYR A 175 -13.50 -8.83 3.03
N ALA A 176 -13.68 -8.20 1.86
CA ALA A 176 -14.08 -8.91 0.66
C ALA A 176 -13.05 -9.94 0.21
N ILE A 177 -11.76 -9.59 0.21
CA ILE A 177 -10.65 -10.51 -0.10
C ILE A 177 -10.67 -11.73 0.83
N LYS A 178 -10.93 -11.51 2.12
CA LYS A 178 -10.98 -12.59 3.12
C LYS A 178 -12.23 -13.48 3.02
N GLY A 179 -13.24 -13.05 2.25
CA GLY A 179 -14.54 -13.72 2.13
C GLY A 179 -15.57 -13.26 3.18
N ASN A 180 -15.26 -12.26 3.99
CA ASN A 180 -16.16 -11.70 5.00
C ASN A 180 -17.14 -10.72 4.32
N PHE A 181 -18.03 -11.24 3.47
CA PHE A 181 -18.85 -10.40 2.60
C PHE A 181 -19.87 -9.55 3.35
N GLU A 182 -20.43 -10.04 4.46
CA GLU A 182 -21.37 -9.25 5.27
C GLU A 182 -20.72 -7.96 5.79
N ASP A 183 -19.52 -8.07 6.37
CA ASP A 183 -18.74 -6.92 6.86
C ASP A 183 -18.34 -5.99 5.70
N ALA A 184 -17.90 -6.55 4.58
CA ALA A 184 -17.52 -5.79 3.39
C ALA A 184 -18.71 -4.97 2.85
N ILE A 185 -19.88 -5.59 2.70
CA ILE A 185 -21.12 -4.95 2.26
C ILE A 185 -21.50 -3.82 3.21
N ALA A 186 -21.51 -4.08 4.52
CA ALA A 186 -21.89 -3.07 5.51
C ALA A 186 -20.99 -1.82 5.46
N VAL A 187 -19.68 -2.00 5.33
CA VAL A 187 -18.72 -0.88 5.24
C VAL A 187 -18.88 -0.13 3.91
N LEU A 188 -18.92 -0.84 2.79
CA LEU A 188 -18.98 -0.24 1.46
C LEU A 188 -20.33 0.45 1.19
N GLU A 189 -21.44 -0.09 1.69
CA GLU A 189 -22.76 0.53 1.57
C GLU A 189 -22.88 1.83 2.36
N LYS A 190 -22.27 1.89 3.55
CA LYS A 190 -22.20 3.15 4.30
C LYS A 190 -21.35 4.17 3.54
N LEU A 191 -20.22 3.74 2.98
CA LEU A 191 -19.29 4.62 2.27
C LEU A 191 -19.88 5.15 0.96
N SER A 192 -20.57 4.32 0.17
CA SER A 192 -21.25 4.74 -1.06
C SER A 192 -22.35 5.79 -0.82
N ARG A 193 -22.94 5.83 0.38
CA ARG A 193 -23.97 6.82 0.72
C ARG A 193 -23.41 8.12 1.29
N HIS A 194 -22.26 8.07 1.97
CA HIS A 194 -21.82 9.15 2.85
C HIS A 194 -20.40 9.67 2.58
N ALA A 195 -19.62 9.03 1.71
CA ALA A 195 -18.31 9.54 1.32
C ALA A 195 -18.44 10.95 0.70
N LYS A 196 -17.53 11.84 1.15
CA LYS A 196 -17.42 13.20 0.62
C LYS A 196 -16.57 13.24 -0.64
N ASP A 197 -15.57 12.37 -0.73
CA ASP A 197 -14.78 12.21 -1.95
C ASP A 197 -15.59 11.43 -3.00
N GLU A 198 -15.81 12.06 -4.15
CA GLU A 198 -16.58 11.50 -5.26
C GLU A 198 -15.99 10.19 -5.77
N ASN A 199 -14.66 10.12 -5.91
CA ASN A 199 -13.99 8.94 -6.44
C ASN A 199 -14.10 7.79 -5.44
N ILE A 200 -13.98 8.07 -4.14
CA ILE A 200 -14.17 7.05 -3.11
C ILE A 200 -15.61 6.54 -3.13
N ARG A 201 -16.58 7.44 -3.28
CA ARG A 201 -18.00 7.05 -3.34
C ARG A 201 -18.27 6.11 -4.51
N GLN A 202 -17.84 6.50 -5.71
CA GLN A 202 -18.00 5.69 -6.94
C GLN A 202 -17.26 4.35 -6.84
N ASN A 203 -16.02 4.37 -6.33
CA ASN A 203 -15.25 3.13 -6.12
C ASN A 203 -15.94 2.20 -5.11
N ALA A 204 -16.55 2.76 -4.05
CA ALA A 204 -17.31 1.98 -3.07
C ALA A 204 -18.57 1.38 -3.68
N GLU A 205 -19.29 2.10 -4.54
CA GLU A 205 -20.46 1.58 -5.28
C GLU A 205 -20.08 0.39 -6.16
N VAL A 206 -19.06 0.56 -7.01
CA VAL A 206 -18.58 -0.51 -7.91
C VAL A 206 -18.12 -1.73 -7.11
N MET A 207 -17.37 -1.51 -6.02
CA MET A 207 -16.90 -2.62 -5.19
C MET A 207 -18.04 -3.29 -4.43
N LEU A 208 -19.04 -2.54 -3.96
CA LEU A 208 -20.22 -3.07 -3.30
C LEU A 208 -21.01 -4.02 -4.21
N GLU A 209 -21.23 -3.63 -5.47
CA GLU A 209 -21.87 -4.49 -6.48
C GLU A 209 -21.08 -5.78 -6.67
N ARG A 210 -19.77 -5.68 -6.88
CA ARG A 210 -18.89 -6.84 -7.03
C ARG A 210 -18.97 -7.79 -5.83
N VAL A 211 -18.97 -7.25 -4.61
CA VAL A 211 -19.03 -8.07 -3.38
C VAL A 211 -20.39 -8.76 -3.25
N LYS A 212 -21.49 -8.10 -3.61
CA LYS A 212 -22.83 -8.72 -3.61
C LYS A 212 -22.95 -9.86 -4.61
N ASP A 213 -22.39 -9.70 -5.80
CA ASP A 213 -22.36 -10.76 -6.81
C ASP A 213 -21.55 -11.98 -6.34
N LEU A 214 -20.39 -11.75 -5.73
CA LEU A 214 -19.56 -12.80 -5.13
C LEU A 214 -20.30 -13.51 -3.99
N ALA A 215 -20.97 -12.77 -3.10
CA ALA A 215 -21.73 -13.33 -1.99
C ALA A 215 -22.93 -14.17 -2.44
N SER A 216 -23.53 -13.83 -3.58
CA SER A 216 -24.68 -14.55 -4.15
C SER A 216 -24.28 -15.78 -4.97
N SER A 217 -23.00 -15.87 -5.34
CA SER A 217 -22.44 -16.95 -6.18
C SER A 217 -21.78 -18.07 -5.36
N ASN A 218 -21.63 -17.88 -4.05
CA ASN A 218 -21.11 -18.85 -3.08
C ASN A 218 -22.24 -19.58 -2.35
#